data_AF-A0A6I5C6D2-F1
#
_entry.id   AF-A0A6I5C6D2-F1
#
_cell.length_a   1.000
_cell.length_b   1.000
_cell.length_c   1.000
_cell.angle_alpha   90.00
_cell.angle_beta   90.00
_cell.angle_gamma   90.00
#
_symmetry.space_group_name_H-M   'P 1'
#
loop_
_entity.id
_entity.type
_entity.pdbx_description
1 polymer ?
#
loop_
_entity_poly.entity_id
_entity_poly.type
_entity_poly.pdbx_seq_one_letter_code
_entity_poly.pdbx_strand_id
1 'polypeptide(L)'
;MLEPPGPASLRAGIGGPDVQRVRFVTSRFAVGWPRYGGGHARAALASYLGDDVGRLLAQPAPSAERRELLSAAAQLVHVLGDMSADAGLQGLAQRYYLIALDVAAGAGDSWTRAITLRAMSVQAVRLSALRHASDLADAAVTSARGQSGDLQAFVLAQRGYTRALAGERRGAYRDLDDAERQLGSSVVHDDPFRRYPR
;
A
#
# COMPACT_ATOMS: atom_id res chain seq x y z
N MET A 1 18.52 -17.53 -35.58
CA MET A 1 17.15 -17.93 -35.92
C MET A 1 16.54 -18.44 -34.61
N LEU A 2 15.76 -17.62 -33.91
CA LEU A 2 15.08 -18.01 -32.67
C LEU A 2 13.80 -18.77 -33.04
N GLU A 3 13.62 -19.98 -32.51
CA GLU A 3 12.35 -20.70 -32.65
C GLU A 3 11.21 -19.95 -31.96
N PRO A 4 9.99 -19.96 -32.54
CA PRO A 4 8.82 -19.41 -31.88
C PRO A 4 8.46 -20.27 -30.65
N PRO A 5 8.05 -19.66 -29.53
CA PRO A 5 7.60 -20.42 -28.37
C PRO A 5 6.37 -21.27 -28.74
N GLY A 6 6.45 -22.57 -28.49
CA GLY A 6 5.36 -23.52 -28.71
C GLY A 6 4.10 -23.16 -27.90
N PRO A 7 2.93 -23.70 -28.28
CA PRO A 7 1.66 -23.34 -27.67
C PRO A 7 1.68 -23.65 -26.16
N ALA A 8 1.53 -22.59 -25.36
CA ALA A 8 1.46 -22.69 -23.90
C ALA A 8 0.31 -23.61 -23.49
N SER A 9 0.62 -24.59 -22.65
CA SER A 9 -0.34 -25.51 -22.06
C SER A 9 -1.37 -24.76 -21.22
N LEU A 10 -2.65 -24.84 -21.63
CA LEU A 10 -3.81 -24.17 -21.03
C LEU A 10 -4.24 -24.68 -19.63
N ARG A 11 -3.32 -25.20 -18.81
CA ARG A 11 -3.62 -25.72 -17.45
C ARG A 11 -2.52 -25.53 -16.40
N ALA A 12 -1.63 -24.57 -16.54
CA ALA A 12 -0.79 -24.15 -15.41
C ALA A 12 -1.55 -23.07 -14.63
N GLY A 13 -2.01 -23.38 -13.42
CA GLY A 13 -2.46 -22.35 -12.48
C GLY A 13 -1.32 -21.36 -12.19
N ILE A 14 -1.65 -20.24 -11.54
CA ILE A 14 -0.67 -19.18 -11.26
C ILE A 14 0.54 -19.78 -10.53
N GLY A 15 1.73 -19.49 -11.05
CA GLY A 15 2.99 -19.93 -10.48
C GLY A 15 3.75 -18.80 -9.78
N GLY A 16 4.78 -19.18 -9.02
CA GLY A 16 5.73 -18.24 -8.42
C GLY A 16 6.25 -17.15 -9.37
N PRO A 17 6.59 -17.45 -10.65
CA PRO A 17 7.05 -16.42 -11.59
C PRO A 17 6.05 -15.28 -11.85
N ASP A 18 4.74 -15.58 -11.86
CA ASP A 18 3.71 -14.56 -12.08
C ASP A 18 3.60 -13.63 -10.86
N VAL A 19 3.62 -14.21 -9.65
CA VAL A 19 3.67 -13.45 -8.39
C VAL A 19 4.91 -12.55 -8.34
N GLN A 20 6.08 -13.08 -8.71
CA GLN A 20 7.32 -12.32 -8.74
C GLN A 20 7.26 -11.17 -9.76
N ARG A 21 6.65 -11.39 -10.92
CA ARG A 21 6.45 -10.33 -11.92
C ARG A 21 5.58 -9.20 -11.38
N VAL A 22 4.45 -9.53 -10.75
CA VAL A 22 3.57 -8.51 -10.15
C VAL A 22 4.34 -7.74 -9.08
N ARG A 23 4.98 -8.42 -8.12
CA ARG A 23 5.83 -7.78 -7.08
C ARG A 23 6.89 -6.86 -7.67
N PHE A 24 7.56 -7.29 -8.75
CA PHE A 24 8.55 -6.46 -9.43
C PHE A 24 7.91 -5.17 -9.95
N VAL A 25 6.80 -5.26 -10.69
CA VAL A 25 6.09 -4.08 -11.20
C VAL A 25 5.63 -3.18 -10.05
N THR A 26 5.09 -3.77 -8.97
CA THR A 26 4.70 -3.06 -7.74
C THR A 26 5.85 -2.21 -7.21
N SER A 27 7.03 -2.81 -7.01
CA SER A 27 8.20 -2.09 -6.48
C SER A 27 8.69 -0.97 -7.41
N ARG A 28 8.61 -1.15 -8.73
CA ARG A 28 8.98 -0.11 -9.70
C ARG A 28 8.08 1.10 -9.63
N PHE A 29 6.77 0.92 -9.53
CA PHE A 29 5.84 2.03 -9.38
C PHE A 29 6.00 2.71 -8.02
N ALA A 30 6.14 1.95 -6.94
CA ALA A 30 6.31 2.48 -5.58
C ALA A 30 7.53 3.39 -5.44
N VAL A 31 8.66 3.01 -6.04
CA VAL A 31 9.89 3.81 -6.04
C VAL A 31 9.82 4.97 -7.05
N GLY A 32 9.16 4.75 -8.18
CA GLY A 32 9.14 5.70 -9.29
C GLY A 32 8.22 6.89 -9.06
N TRP A 33 6.98 6.66 -8.61
CA TRP A 33 5.97 7.72 -8.56
C TRP A 33 6.34 8.92 -7.69
N PRO A 34 6.98 8.77 -6.50
CA PRO A 34 7.32 9.92 -5.66
C PRO A 34 8.33 10.86 -6.35
N ARG A 35 9.12 10.34 -7.30
CA ARG A 35 10.13 11.10 -8.04
C ARG A 35 9.55 11.85 -9.25
N TYR A 36 8.53 11.30 -9.89
CA TYR A 36 8.01 11.82 -11.16
C TYR A 36 6.59 12.42 -11.06
N GLY A 37 5.97 12.33 -9.89
CA GLY A 37 4.60 12.77 -9.63
C GLY A 37 3.55 11.71 -10.00
N GLY A 38 2.40 11.79 -9.36
CA GLY A 38 1.30 10.83 -9.49
C GLY A 38 0.53 10.89 -10.80
N GLY A 39 0.71 11.96 -11.60
CA GLY A 39 0.19 12.00 -12.96
C GLY A 39 0.97 11.11 -13.93
N HIS A 40 2.26 10.91 -13.68
CA HIS A 40 3.14 10.14 -14.55
C HIS A 40 2.82 8.65 -14.47
N ALA A 41 2.64 7.98 -15.63
CA ALA A 41 2.37 6.54 -15.73
C ALA A 41 1.12 5.99 -14.98
N ARG A 42 0.27 6.84 -14.41
CA ARG A 42 -0.98 6.44 -13.71
C ARG A 42 -1.91 5.60 -14.58
N ALA A 43 -2.11 6.02 -15.83
CA ALA A 43 -2.97 5.30 -16.77
C ALA A 43 -2.38 3.92 -17.13
N ALA A 44 -1.05 3.83 -17.24
CA ALA A 44 -0.37 2.56 -17.49
C ALA A 44 -0.53 1.60 -16.30
N LEU A 45 -0.40 2.09 -15.06
CA LEU A 45 -0.66 1.29 -13.87
C LEU A 45 -2.12 0.82 -13.79
N ALA A 46 -3.07 1.70 -14.09
CA ALA A 46 -4.49 1.33 -14.11
C ALA A 46 -4.81 0.25 -15.16
N SER A 47 -4.23 0.33 -16.36
CA SER A 47 -4.36 -0.71 -17.39
C SER A 47 -3.71 -2.01 -16.95
N TYR A 48 -2.48 -1.98 -16.41
CA TYR A 48 -1.81 -3.19 -15.89
C TYR A 48 -2.62 -3.89 -14.79
N LEU A 49 -3.24 -3.13 -13.89
CA LEU A 49 -4.12 -3.68 -12.86
C LEU A 49 -5.38 -4.35 -13.45
N GLY A 50 -6.04 -3.71 -14.42
CA GLY A 50 -7.25 -4.24 -15.04
C GLY A 50 -6.99 -5.44 -15.96
N ASP A 51 -5.95 -5.35 -16.77
CA ASP A 51 -5.68 -6.30 -17.85
C ASP A 51 -4.82 -7.48 -17.38
N ASP A 52 -3.67 -7.22 -16.76
CA ASP A 52 -2.73 -8.26 -16.36
C ASP A 52 -3.10 -8.85 -14.99
N VAL A 53 -3.16 -8.00 -13.96
CA VAL A 53 -3.40 -8.46 -12.59
C VAL A 53 -4.81 -9.01 -12.43
N GLY A 54 -5.82 -8.38 -13.03
CA GLY A 54 -7.20 -8.87 -13.05
C GLY A 54 -7.33 -10.27 -13.65
N ARG A 55 -6.64 -10.53 -14.77
CA ARG A 55 -6.62 -11.87 -15.39
C ARG A 55 -5.92 -12.90 -14.54
N LEU A 56 -4.81 -12.54 -13.90
CA LEU A 56 -4.12 -13.43 -12.96
C LEU A 56 -5.04 -13.79 -11.79
N LEU A 57 -5.66 -12.80 -11.14
CA LEU A 57 -6.56 -13.03 -9.99
C LEU A 57 -7.78 -13.90 -10.30
N ALA A 58 -8.21 -13.97 -11.57
CA ALA A 58 -9.29 -14.84 -12.02
C ALA A 58 -8.88 -16.32 -12.17
N GLN A 59 -7.58 -16.62 -12.20
CA GLN A 59 -7.08 -17.98 -12.35
C GLN A 59 -6.98 -18.70 -10.99
N PRO A 60 -7.17 -20.03 -10.96
CA PRO A 60 -6.91 -20.81 -9.77
C PRO A 60 -5.42 -20.80 -9.43
N ALA A 61 -5.12 -20.69 -8.14
CA ALA A 61 -3.77 -20.69 -7.59
C ALA A 61 -3.76 -21.43 -6.25
N PRO A 62 -2.65 -22.08 -5.87
CA PRO A 62 -2.53 -22.62 -4.52
C PRO A 62 -2.61 -21.49 -3.48
N SER A 63 -3.02 -21.84 -2.26
CA SER A 63 -3.43 -20.84 -1.26
C SER A 63 -2.31 -19.84 -0.87
N ALA A 64 -1.05 -20.26 -0.93
CA ALA A 64 0.08 -19.40 -0.61
C ALA A 64 0.31 -18.35 -1.70
N GLU A 65 0.44 -18.79 -2.95
CA GLU A 65 0.63 -17.95 -4.13
C GLU A 65 -0.55 -17.00 -4.32
N ARG A 66 -1.77 -17.46 -4.04
CA ARG A 66 -2.97 -16.61 -4.09
C ARG A 66 -2.91 -15.47 -3.08
N ARG A 67 -2.50 -15.74 -1.83
CA ARG A 67 -2.33 -14.69 -0.82
C ARG A 67 -1.23 -13.71 -1.23
N GLU A 68 -0.12 -14.21 -1.74
CA GLU A 68 0.98 -13.35 -2.20
C GLU A 68 0.59 -12.46 -3.38
N LEU A 69 -0.14 -13.00 -4.35
CA LEU A 69 -0.67 -12.25 -5.48
C LEU A 69 -1.65 -11.17 -5.02
N LEU A 70 -2.57 -11.51 -4.09
CA LEU A 70 -3.49 -10.54 -3.50
C LEU A 70 -2.74 -9.44 -2.75
N SER A 71 -1.71 -9.77 -1.96
CA SER A 71 -0.85 -8.77 -1.31
C SER A 71 -0.19 -7.83 -2.33
N ALA A 72 0.42 -8.38 -3.38
CA ALA A 72 1.08 -7.57 -4.40
C ALA A 72 0.09 -6.69 -5.19
N ALA A 73 -1.12 -7.21 -5.45
CA ALA A 73 -2.21 -6.45 -6.06
C ALA A 73 -2.71 -5.32 -5.16
N ALA A 74 -2.92 -5.59 -3.86
CA ALA A 74 -3.33 -4.58 -2.88
C ALA A 74 -2.33 -3.43 -2.81
N GLN A 75 -1.03 -3.74 -2.84
CA GLN A 75 0.05 -2.75 -2.88
C GLN A 75 0.03 -1.91 -4.17
N LEU A 76 -0.18 -2.52 -5.34
CA LEU A 76 -0.33 -1.78 -6.61
C LEU A 76 -1.54 -0.85 -6.59
N VAL A 77 -2.69 -1.33 -6.08
CA VAL A 77 -3.90 -0.52 -5.99
C VAL A 77 -3.70 0.64 -5.00
N HIS A 78 -2.99 0.41 -3.89
CA HIS A 78 -2.60 1.48 -2.96
C HIS A 78 -1.75 2.55 -3.65
N VAL A 79 -0.72 2.14 -4.41
CA VAL A 79 0.11 3.09 -5.20
C VAL A 79 -0.72 3.85 -6.22
N LEU A 80 -1.66 3.19 -6.90
CA LEU A 80 -2.58 3.87 -7.82
C LEU A 80 -3.47 4.90 -7.10
N GLY A 81 -3.85 4.61 -5.85
CA GLY A 81 -4.52 5.54 -4.94
C GLY A 81 -3.66 6.78 -4.67
N ASP A 82 -2.42 6.59 -4.23
CA ASP A 82 -1.46 7.68 -3.96
C ASP A 82 -1.21 8.54 -5.20
N MET A 83 -0.96 7.90 -6.34
CA MET A 83 -0.80 8.59 -7.62
C MET A 83 -2.03 9.41 -8.00
N SER A 84 -3.23 8.89 -7.75
CA SER A 84 -4.49 9.61 -8.00
C SER A 84 -4.67 10.78 -7.05
N ALA A 85 -4.32 10.62 -5.77
CA ALA A 85 -4.40 11.68 -4.76
C ALA A 85 -3.42 12.82 -5.06
N ASP A 86 -2.21 12.49 -5.49
CA ASP A 86 -1.19 13.45 -5.91
C ASP A 86 -1.61 14.20 -7.19
N ALA A 87 -2.24 13.51 -8.15
CA ALA A 87 -2.84 14.12 -9.34
C ALA A 87 -4.12 14.95 -9.07
N GLY A 88 -4.50 15.15 -7.80
CA GLY A 88 -5.68 15.94 -7.42
C GLY A 88 -7.02 15.21 -7.54
N LEU A 89 -7.03 13.93 -7.92
CA LEU A 89 -8.23 13.12 -8.15
C LEU A 89 -8.72 12.46 -6.86
N GLN A 90 -9.07 13.26 -5.84
CA GLN A 90 -9.31 12.77 -4.47
C GLN A 90 -10.40 11.68 -4.37
N GLY A 91 -11.54 11.86 -5.05
CA GLY A 91 -12.61 10.86 -5.04
C GLY A 91 -12.22 9.54 -5.71
N LEU A 92 -11.36 9.60 -6.73
CA LEU A 92 -10.82 8.41 -7.38
C LEU A 92 -9.80 7.70 -6.48
N ALA A 93 -8.93 8.47 -5.82
CA ALA A 93 -8.00 7.93 -4.83
C ALA A 93 -8.71 7.18 -3.71
N GLN A 94 -9.80 7.75 -3.15
CA GLN A 94 -10.59 7.09 -2.11
C GLN A 94 -11.15 5.74 -2.57
N ARG A 95 -11.66 5.65 -3.81
CA ARG A 95 -12.13 4.38 -4.39
C ARG A 95 -11.01 3.35 -4.49
N TYR A 96 -9.83 3.75 -4.96
CA TYR A 96 -8.68 2.85 -5.02
C TYR A 96 -8.22 2.41 -3.63
N TYR A 97 -8.18 3.31 -2.64
CA TYR A 97 -7.85 2.92 -1.27
C TYR A 97 -8.84 1.89 -0.69
N LEU A 98 -10.14 2.04 -0.93
CA LEU A 98 -11.13 1.04 -0.52
C LEU A 98 -10.89 -0.33 -1.19
N ILE A 99 -10.61 -0.34 -2.49
CA ILE A 99 -10.24 -1.58 -3.20
C ILE A 99 -8.98 -2.20 -2.61
N ALA A 100 -7.95 -1.39 -2.31
CA ALA A 100 -6.72 -1.89 -1.69
C ALA A 100 -6.98 -2.51 -0.31
N LEU A 101 -7.87 -1.93 0.51
CA LEU A 101 -8.26 -2.47 1.81
C LEU A 101 -8.98 -3.82 1.68
N ASP A 102 -9.90 -3.94 0.73
CA ASP A 102 -10.65 -5.18 0.49
C ASP A 102 -9.73 -6.30 0.00
N VAL A 103 -8.84 -6.01 -0.95
CA VAL A 103 -7.87 -6.98 -1.46
C VAL A 103 -6.85 -7.38 -0.37
N ALA A 104 -6.37 -6.41 0.42
CA ALA A 104 -5.47 -6.68 1.55
C ALA A 104 -6.14 -7.56 2.62
N ALA A 105 -7.43 -7.34 2.90
CA ALA A 105 -8.18 -8.20 3.81
C ALA A 105 -8.26 -9.64 3.30
N GLY A 106 -8.50 -9.83 2.00
CA GLY A 106 -8.47 -11.16 1.36
C GLY A 106 -7.11 -11.87 1.43
N ALA A 107 -6.00 -11.11 1.49
CA ALA A 107 -4.65 -11.63 1.65
C ALA A 107 -4.24 -11.88 3.11
N GLY A 108 -4.93 -11.27 4.08
CA GLY A 108 -4.44 -11.14 5.46
C GLY A 108 -3.27 -10.16 5.60
N ASP A 109 -3.15 -9.20 4.68
CA ASP A 109 -2.04 -8.26 4.59
C ASP A 109 -2.27 -7.04 5.49
N SER A 110 -1.95 -7.19 6.78
CA SER A 110 -2.10 -6.09 7.74
C SER A 110 -1.12 -4.93 7.50
N TRP A 111 -0.01 -5.16 6.78
CA TRP A 111 0.94 -4.12 6.38
C TRP A 111 0.29 -3.16 5.38
N THR A 112 -0.17 -3.69 4.25
CA THR A 112 -0.84 -2.89 3.21
C THR A 112 -2.10 -2.22 3.75
N ARG A 113 -2.82 -2.89 4.65
CA ARG A 113 -3.96 -2.30 5.35
C ARG A 113 -3.55 -1.07 6.17
N ALA A 114 -2.50 -1.15 6.97
CA ALA A 114 -2.04 -0.06 7.83
C ALA A 114 -1.59 1.17 7.03
N ILE A 115 -0.78 0.98 5.97
CA ILE A 115 -0.32 2.09 5.12
C ILE A 115 -1.48 2.75 4.38
N THR A 116 -2.48 1.96 3.93
CA THR A 116 -3.64 2.49 3.22
C THR A 116 -4.54 3.31 4.13
N LEU A 117 -4.82 2.83 5.35
CA LEU A 117 -5.58 3.59 6.35
C LEU A 117 -4.87 4.89 6.72
N ARG A 118 -3.54 4.87 6.84
CA ARG A 118 -2.74 6.07 7.06
C ARG A 118 -2.85 7.07 5.90
N ALA A 119 -2.77 6.60 4.65
CA ALA A 119 -2.91 7.46 3.47
C ALA A 119 -4.32 8.10 3.42
N MET A 120 -5.37 7.34 3.70
CA MET A 120 -6.72 7.87 3.83
C MET A 120 -6.83 8.91 4.95
N SER A 121 -6.15 8.70 6.09
CA SER A 121 -6.09 9.69 7.18
C SER A 121 -5.47 11.01 6.71
N VAL A 122 -4.34 10.96 5.98
CA VAL A 122 -3.70 12.14 5.38
C VAL A 122 -4.67 12.85 4.42
N GLN A 123 -5.37 12.10 3.57
CA GLN A 123 -6.38 12.65 2.67
C GLN A 123 -7.51 13.34 3.44
N ALA A 124 -8.03 12.73 4.50
CA ALA A 124 -9.09 13.29 5.32
C ALA A 124 -8.67 14.59 6.03
N VAL A 125 -7.41 14.71 6.49
CA VAL A 125 -6.87 15.99 7.00
C VAL A 125 -6.91 17.07 5.93
N ARG A 126 -6.45 16.77 4.71
CA ARG A 126 -6.44 17.73 3.58
C ARG A 126 -7.84 18.19 3.18
N LEU A 127 -8.85 17.36 3.44
CA LEU A 127 -10.26 17.67 3.20
C LEU A 127 -10.97 18.26 4.44
N SER A 128 -10.22 18.64 5.48
CA SER A 128 -10.74 19.20 6.74
C SER A 128 -11.71 18.28 7.50
N ALA A 129 -11.67 16.98 7.26
CA ALA A 129 -12.49 15.96 7.92
C ALA A 129 -11.76 15.35 9.14
N LEU A 130 -11.43 16.17 10.14
CA LEU A 130 -10.51 15.81 11.22
C LEU A 130 -10.94 14.57 12.02
N ARG A 131 -12.23 14.45 12.38
CA ARG A 131 -12.73 13.26 13.10
C ARG A 131 -12.44 11.97 12.34
N HIS A 132 -12.77 11.97 11.05
CA HIS A 132 -12.54 10.82 10.18
C HIS A 132 -11.05 10.53 10.01
N ALA A 133 -10.22 11.58 9.93
CA ALA A 133 -8.77 11.42 9.89
C ALA A 133 -8.21 10.74 11.14
N SER A 134 -8.70 11.10 12.34
CA SER A 134 -8.33 10.48 13.60
C SER A 134 -8.75 9.01 13.66
N ASP A 135 -10.00 8.70 13.29
CA ASP A 135 -10.50 7.31 13.28
C ASP A 135 -9.65 6.41 12.35
N LEU A 136 -9.30 6.92 11.17
CA LEU A 136 -8.43 6.24 10.22
C LEU A 136 -6.99 6.05 10.76
N ALA A 137 -6.44 7.05 11.45
CA ALA A 137 -5.11 6.96 12.05
C ALA A 137 -5.06 5.92 13.18
N ASP A 138 -6.08 5.85 14.03
CA ASP A 138 -6.19 4.82 15.07
C ASP A 138 -6.34 3.41 14.48
N ALA A 139 -7.12 3.28 13.41
CA ALA A 139 -7.25 2.02 12.68
C ALA A 139 -5.91 1.59 12.03
N ALA A 140 -5.12 2.55 11.52
CA ALA A 140 -3.79 2.29 10.98
C ALA A 140 -2.83 1.78 12.05
N VAL A 141 -2.76 2.43 13.22
CA VAL A 141 -1.95 1.99 14.37
C VAL A 141 -2.37 0.59 14.83
N THR A 142 -3.67 0.32 14.90
CA THR A 142 -4.18 -1.01 15.28
C THR A 142 -3.77 -2.08 14.27
N SER A 143 -3.84 -1.77 12.97
CA SER A 143 -3.47 -2.70 11.89
C SER A 143 -1.95 -2.96 11.85
N ALA A 144 -1.13 -2.01 12.29
CA ALA A 144 0.31 -2.16 12.32
C ALA A 144 0.82 -3.05 13.48
N ARG A 145 0.00 -3.38 14.50
CA ARG A 145 0.43 -4.13 15.69
C ARG A 145 1.16 -5.42 15.31
N GLY A 146 2.34 -5.64 15.88
CA GLY A 146 3.19 -6.80 15.60
C GLY A 146 4.00 -6.71 14.29
N GLN A 147 3.84 -5.64 13.51
CA GLN A 147 4.68 -5.35 12.35
C GLN A 147 5.98 -4.65 12.74
N SER A 148 6.84 -4.37 11.75
CA SER A 148 8.15 -3.74 11.98
C SER A 148 8.05 -2.36 12.63
N GLY A 149 9.14 -1.95 13.28
CA GLY A 149 9.29 -0.63 13.87
C GLY A 149 9.09 0.51 12.84
N ASP A 150 9.55 0.32 11.60
CA ASP A 150 9.36 1.30 10.52
C ASP A 150 7.88 1.59 10.25
N LEU A 151 7.05 0.54 10.13
CA LEU A 151 5.61 0.73 9.93
C LEU A 151 4.95 1.32 11.17
N GLN A 152 5.32 0.86 12.36
CA GLN A 152 4.82 1.40 13.63
C GLN A 152 5.08 2.91 13.73
N ALA A 153 6.33 3.33 13.50
CA ALA A 153 6.69 4.74 13.51
C ALA A 153 5.90 5.53 12.47
N PHE A 154 5.76 4.99 11.27
CA PHE A 154 5.05 5.64 10.18
C PHE A 154 3.59 5.96 10.51
N VAL A 155 2.86 5.00 11.08
CA VAL A 155 1.45 5.19 11.47
C VAL A 155 1.29 6.03 12.74
N LEU A 156 2.20 5.88 13.71
CA LEU A 156 2.22 6.69 14.93
C LEU A 156 2.46 8.17 14.62
N ALA A 157 3.38 8.49 13.71
CA ALA A 157 3.61 9.86 13.27
C ALA A 157 2.33 10.51 12.71
N GLN A 158 1.55 9.78 11.90
CA GLN A 158 0.28 10.29 11.39
C GLN A 158 -0.76 10.47 12.49
N ARG A 159 -0.87 9.53 13.43
CA ARG A 159 -1.80 9.69 14.55
C ARG A 159 -1.41 10.87 15.44
N GLY A 160 -0.13 11.03 15.75
CA GLY A 160 0.41 12.18 16.47
C GLY A 160 0.04 13.50 15.78
N TYR A 161 0.16 13.55 14.45
CA TYR A 161 -0.27 14.71 13.66
C TYR A 161 -1.78 14.98 13.78
N THR A 162 -2.64 13.97 13.64
CA THR A 162 -4.10 14.17 13.81
C THR A 162 -4.47 14.62 15.22
N ARG A 163 -3.80 14.11 16.27
CA ARG A 163 -3.98 14.53 17.66
C ARG A 163 -3.54 15.97 17.89
N ALA A 164 -2.44 16.39 17.27
CA ALA A 164 -1.99 17.78 17.34
C ALA A 164 -3.02 18.74 16.74
N LEU A 165 -3.60 18.40 15.59
CA LEU A 165 -4.68 19.16 14.96
C LEU A 165 -5.96 19.20 15.82
N ALA A 166 -6.25 18.14 16.58
CA ALA A 166 -7.36 18.07 17.52
C ALA A 166 -7.10 18.80 18.86
N GLY A 167 -5.90 19.36 19.07
CA GLY A 167 -5.53 20.01 20.33
C GLY A 167 -5.09 19.05 21.44
N GLU A 168 -4.99 17.75 21.15
CA GLU A 168 -4.59 16.70 22.09
C GLU A 168 -3.07 16.63 22.28
N ARG A 169 -2.46 17.75 22.72
CA ARG A 169 -1.00 17.94 22.77
C ARG A 169 -0.24 16.79 23.43
N ARG A 170 -0.70 16.32 24.59
CA ARG A 170 -0.04 15.21 25.32
C ARG A 170 -0.07 13.90 24.54
N GLY A 171 -1.19 13.61 23.87
CA GLY A 171 -1.33 12.41 23.04
C GLY A 171 -0.47 12.48 21.78
N ALA A 172 -0.33 13.69 21.21
CA ALA A 172 0.55 13.92 20.06
C ALA A 172 2.03 13.69 20.41
N TYR A 173 2.54 14.29 21.49
CA TYR A 173 3.92 14.08 21.92
C TYR A 173 4.23 12.61 22.22
N ARG A 174 3.32 11.91 22.92
CA ARG A 174 3.51 10.47 23.20
C ARG A 174 3.65 9.64 21.92
N ASP A 175 2.79 9.88 20.93
CA ASP A 175 2.85 9.15 19.66
C ASP A 175 4.15 9.42 18.90
N LEU A 176 4.65 10.67 18.93
CA LEU A 176 5.93 11.04 18.30
C LEU A 176 7.12 10.41 19.02
N ASP A 177 7.15 10.46 20.35
CA ASP A 177 8.19 9.80 21.15
C ASP A 177 8.21 8.29 20.92
N ASP A 178 7.03 7.66 20.83
CA ASP A 178 6.90 6.24 20.48
C ASP A 178 7.40 5.97 19.05
N ALA A 179 7.08 6.84 18.09
CA ALA A 179 7.54 6.69 16.71
C ALA A 179 9.07 6.75 16.61
N GLU A 180 9.72 7.69 17.31
CA GLU A 180 11.18 7.80 17.37
C GLU A 180 11.83 6.54 17.97
N ARG A 181 11.25 5.99 19.04
CA ARG A 181 11.72 4.73 19.64
C ARG A 181 11.65 3.56 18.66
N GLN A 182 10.58 3.46 17.86
CA GLN A 182 10.41 2.40 16.88
C GLN A 182 11.37 2.53 15.68
N LEU A 183 11.69 3.76 15.26
CA LEU A 183 12.73 3.99 14.24
C LEU A 183 14.12 3.59 14.73
N GLY A 184 14.45 3.89 16.00
CA GLY A 184 15.73 3.55 16.60
C GLY A 184 16.00 2.05 16.70
N SER A 185 14.97 1.21 16.69
CA SER A 185 15.06 -0.26 16.75
C SER A 185 14.90 -0.96 15.40
N SER A 186 14.68 -0.22 14.31
CA SER A 186 14.33 -0.80 13.01
C SER A 186 15.55 -1.34 12.25
N VAL A 187 15.39 -2.56 11.73
CA VAL A 187 16.37 -3.26 10.88
C VAL A 187 16.16 -2.83 9.42
N VAL A 188 17.25 -2.56 8.70
CA VAL A 188 17.20 -2.17 7.27
C VAL A 188 16.57 -3.30 6.44
N HIS A 189 15.46 -2.99 5.74
CA HIS A 189 14.81 -3.91 4.80
C HIS A 189 15.07 -3.49 3.34
N ASP A 190 15.32 -4.46 2.46
CA ASP A 190 15.54 -4.23 1.01
C ASP A 190 14.24 -4.09 0.19
N ASP A 191 13.08 -4.35 0.79
CA ASP A 191 11.78 -4.19 0.13
C ASP A 191 11.31 -2.73 0.16
N PRO A 192 11.11 -2.05 -0.98
CA PRO A 192 10.66 -0.65 -1.04
C PRO A 192 9.28 -0.40 -0.42
N PHE A 193 8.43 -1.42 -0.29
CA PHE A 193 7.17 -1.27 0.45
C PHE A 193 7.35 -1.38 1.97
N ARG A 194 8.49 -1.92 2.39
CA ARG A 194 8.89 -2.05 3.80
C ARG A 194 9.91 -1.01 4.24
N ARG A 195 10.29 -0.11 3.35
CA ARG A 195 11.24 0.97 3.60
C ARG A 195 10.61 2.30 3.19
N TYR A 196 10.63 3.27 4.10
CA TYR A 196 10.35 4.67 3.75
C TYR A 196 11.66 5.45 3.62
N PRO A 197 11.72 6.49 2.77
CA PRO A 197 12.88 7.38 2.69
C PRO A 197 13.17 7.97 4.07
N ARG A 198 14.43 7.87 4.50
CA ARG A 198 14.94 8.67 5.62
C ARG A 198 15.21 10.09 5.17
#